data_AF-A0A2M8UW57-F1
#
_entry.id   AF-A0A2M8UW57-F1
#
_cell.length_a   1.000
_cell.length_b   1.000
_cell.length_c   1.000
_cell.angle_alpha   90.00
_cell.angle_beta   90.00
_cell.angle_gamma   90.00
#
_symmetry.space_group_name_H-M   'P 1'
#
loop_
_entity.id
_entity.type
_entity.pdbx_description
1 polymer ?
#
loop_
_entity_poly.entity_id
_entity_poly.type
_entity_poly.pdbx_seq_one_letter_code
_entity_poly.pdbx_strand_id
1 'polypeptide(L)'
;MESIQARARTLISKAGMDRLVKESNIAFQRWHSVRYRDIRMSTEELDALQAMFPAYRLWLISGEIAPEIGQTSPEYDEANTNLSNPSAG
;
A
#
# COMPACT_ATOMS: atom_id res chain seq x y z
N MET A 1 16.89 -3.22 -0.83
CA MET A 1 15.58 -3.28 -0.12
C MET A 1 14.79 -2.06 -0.53
N GLU A 2 13.54 -2.23 -0.95
CA GLU A 2 12.67 -1.12 -1.36
C GLU A 2 12.42 -0.16 -0.17
N SER A 3 12.48 1.16 -0.42
CA SER A 3 12.24 2.14 0.63
C SER A 3 10.79 2.09 1.10
N ILE A 4 10.54 2.46 2.35
CA ILE A 4 9.17 2.61 2.89
C ILE A 4 8.32 3.53 2.01
N GLN A 5 8.94 4.57 1.44
CA GLN A 5 8.24 5.53 0.57
C GLN A 5 7.79 4.90 -0.75
N ALA A 6 8.60 4.02 -1.34
CA ALA A 6 8.23 3.32 -2.56
C ALA A 6 7.08 2.33 -2.30
N ARG A 7 7.15 1.55 -1.21
CA ARG A 7 6.05 0.68 -0.76
C ARG A 7 4.76 1.43 -0.50
N ALA A 8 4.84 2.58 0.16
CA ALA A 8 3.68 3.44 0.38
C ALA A 8 3.09 3.98 -0.93
N ARG A 9 3.91 4.36 -1.93
CA ARG A 9 3.42 4.76 -3.26
C ARG A 9 2.67 3.64 -3.97
N THR A 10 3.07 2.38 -3.78
CA THR A 10 2.32 1.22 -4.27
C THR A 10 0.93 1.16 -3.65
N LEU A 11 0.80 1.36 -2.32
CA LEU A 11 -0.52 1.38 -1.66
C LEU A 11 -1.36 2.59 -2.05
N ILE A 12 -0.74 3.76 -2.24
CA ILE A 12 -1.42 4.96 -2.75
C ILE A 12 -1.98 4.68 -4.15
N SER A 13 -1.22 4.00 -5.00
CA SER A 13 -1.68 3.59 -6.32
C SER A 13 -2.85 2.61 -6.25
N LYS A 14 -2.73 1.59 -5.38
CA LYS A 14 -3.76 0.55 -5.16
C LYS A 14 -5.06 1.11 -4.58
N ALA A 15 -4.99 2.07 -3.67
CA ALA A 15 -6.16 2.71 -3.06
C ALA A 15 -6.92 3.60 -4.05
N GLY A 16 -6.18 4.36 -4.88
CA GLY A 16 -6.75 5.43 -5.70
C GLY A 16 -6.97 6.72 -4.91
N MET A 17 -6.89 7.85 -5.61
CA MET A 17 -6.89 9.18 -4.98
C MET A 17 -8.22 9.51 -4.29
N ASP A 18 -9.34 9.11 -4.88
CA ASP A 18 -10.68 9.36 -4.33
C ASP A 18 -10.88 8.66 -2.99
N ARG A 19 -10.44 7.39 -2.90
CA ARG A 19 -10.52 6.62 -1.66
C ARG A 19 -9.66 7.23 -0.57
N LEU A 20 -8.42 7.59 -0.91
CA LEU A 20 -7.49 8.23 0.02
C LEU A 20 -8.07 9.52 0.61
N VAL A 21 -8.64 10.39 -0.22
CA VAL A 21 -9.23 11.66 0.25
C VAL A 21 -10.52 11.43 1.05
N LYS A 22 -11.31 10.41 0.72
CA LYS A 22 -12.56 10.09 1.42
C LYS A 22 -12.34 9.43 2.78
N GLU A 23 -11.35 8.55 2.89
CA GLU A 23 -11.10 7.72 4.08
C GLU A 23 -10.00 8.30 4.99
N SER A 24 -9.32 9.37 4.59
CA SER A 24 -8.33 10.07 5.42
C SER A 24 -8.68 11.56 5.59
N ASN A 25 -8.11 12.19 6.61
CA ASN A 25 -8.18 13.64 6.79
C ASN A 25 -7.11 14.40 5.97
N ILE A 26 -6.50 13.74 4.98
CA ILE A 26 -5.39 14.28 4.19
C ILE A 26 -5.91 14.76 2.84
N ALA A 27 -5.57 16.00 2.49
CA ALA A 27 -6.03 16.64 1.26
C ALA A 27 -5.49 15.96 0.00
N PHE A 28 -6.26 16.02 -1.09
CA PHE A 28 -5.89 15.52 -2.42
C PHE A 28 -4.48 15.97 -2.85
N GLN A 29 -4.17 17.26 -2.69
CA GLN A 29 -2.88 17.82 -3.11
C GLN A 29 -1.71 17.19 -2.35
N ARG A 30 -1.91 16.79 -1.09
CA ARG A 30 -0.89 16.11 -0.29
C ARG A 30 -0.65 14.71 -0.81
N TRP A 31 -1.71 13.92 -1.01
CA TRP A 31 -1.59 12.60 -1.62
C TRP A 31 -0.99 12.63 -3.02
N HIS A 32 -1.41 13.59 -3.86
CA HIS A 32 -0.83 13.81 -5.18
C HIS A 32 0.68 14.12 -5.11
N SER A 33 1.10 14.97 -4.18
CA SER A 33 2.51 15.28 -4.00
C SER A 33 3.30 14.08 -3.51
N VAL A 34 2.79 13.32 -2.54
CA VAL A 34 3.45 12.11 -2.03
C VAL A 34 3.60 11.05 -3.12
N ARG A 35 2.58 10.92 -3.99
CA ARG A 35 2.58 9.98 -5.12
C ARG A 35 3.61 10.34 -6.19
N TYR A 36 3.60 11.59 -6.65
CA TYR A 36 4.29 11.96 -7.89
C TYR A 36 5.54 12.83 -7.70
N ARG A 37 5.73 13.43 -6.52
CA ARG A 37 6.90 14.27 -6.23
C ARG A 37 7.84 13.54 -5.28
N ASP A 38 9.12 13.90 -5.37
CA ASP A 38 10.13 13.41 -4.42
C ASP A 38 10.10 14.24 -3.14
N ILE A 39 9.01 14.08 -2.38
CA ILE A 39 8.80 14.75 -1.10
C ILE A 39 8.78 13.74 0.03
N ARG A 40 9.16 14.19 1.23
CA ARG A 40 9.12 13.37 2.43
C ARG A 40 7.67 13.02 2.80
N MET A 41 7.44 11.73 3.01
CA MET A 41 6.22 11.19 3.62
C MET A 41 6.20 11.47 5.12
N SER A 42 5.06 11.91 5.62
CA SER A 42 4.78 12.11 7.03
C SER A 42 4.28 10.82 7.67
N THR A 43 4.24 10.80 9.00
CA THR A 43 3.63 9.71 9.76
C THR A 43 2.11 9.66 9.55
N GLU A 44 1.44 10.79 9.29
CA GLU A 44 0.00 10.84 9.05
C GLU A 44 -0.39 10.07 7.78
N GLU A 45 0.39 10.22 6.70
CA GLU A 45 0.16 9.43 5.48
C GLU A 45 0.39 7.94 5.73
N LEU A 46 1.42 7.58 6.52
CA LEU A 46 1.66 6.19 6.89
C LEU A 46 0.52 5.62 7.73
N ASP A 47 0.01 6.35 8.71
CA ASP A 47 -1.11 5.91 9.56
C ASP A 47 -2.39 5.70 8.73
N ALA A 48 -2.68 6.61 7.79
CA ALA A 48 -3.80 6.45 6.87
C ALA A 48 -3.67 5.18 6.01
N LEU A 49 -2.48 4.89 5.49
CA LEU A 49 -2.23 3.68 4.71
C LEU A 49 -2.33 2.41 5.57
N GLN A 50 -1.80 2.42 6.80
CA GLN A 50 -1.89 1.30 7.74
C GLN A 50 -3.33 1.00 8.18
N ALA A 51 -4.19 2.03 8.24
CA ALA A 51 -5.61 1.88 8.51
C ALA A 51 -6.36 1.26 7.31
N MET A 52 -6.08 1.74 6.09
CA MET A 52 -6.70 1.23 4.86
C MET A 52 -6.24 -0.18 4.48
N PHE A 53 -5.00 -0.54 4.81
CA PHE A 53 -4.38 -1.81 4.41
C PHE A 53 -3.79 -2.56 5.62
N PRO A 54 -4.64 -3.06 6.53
CA PRO A 54 -4.18 -3.74 7.75
C PRO A 54 -3.35 -5.00 7.48
N ALA A 55 -3.62 -5.71 6.37
CA ALA A 55 -2.87 -6.88 5.94
C ALA A 55 -1.45 -6.55 5.47
N TYR A 56 -1.15 -5.29 5.13
CA TYR A 56 0.14 -4.89 4.55
C TYR A 56 1.01 -4.10 5.52
N ARG A 57 0.71 -4.09 6.83
CA ARG A 57 1.43 -3.24 7.80
C ARG A 57 2.88 -3.67 7.97
N LEU A 58 3.14 -4.96 8.17
CA LEU A 58 4.50 -5.48 8.30
C LEU A 58 5.31 -5.16 7.05
N TRP A 59 4.73 -5.43 5.87
CA TRP A 59 5.37 -5.15 4.60
C TRP A 59 5.60 -3.66 4.38
N LEU A 60 4.64 -2.79 4.71
CA LEU A 60 4.78 -1.34 4.56
C LEU A 60 5.93 -0.80 5.41
N ILE A 61 6.11 -1.28 6.64
CA ILE A 61 7.13 -0.76 7.55
C ILE A 61 8.50 -1.44 7.32
N SER A 62 8.56 -2.76 7.37
CA SER A 62 9.82 -3.53 7.35
C SER A 62 10.24 -4.02 5.96
N GLY A 63 9.28 -4.30 5.09
CA GLY A 63 9.50 -4.93 3.78
C GLY A 63 9.40 -6.45 3.84
N GLU A 64 9.19 -6.99 5.04
CA GLU A 64 8.97 -8.40 5.31
C GLU A 64 7.48 -8.75 5.18
N ILE A 65 7.20 -10.04 4.97
CA ILE A 65 5.86 -10.60 5.01
C ILE A 65 5.84 -11.75 6.02
N ALA A 66 4.68 -11.96 6.62
CA ALA A 66 4.35 -13.09 7.49
C ALA A 66 2.94 -13.60 7.12
N PRO A 67 2.79 -14.29 5.98
CA PRO A 67 1.49 -14.75 5.49
C PRO A 67 0.72 -15.62 6.48
N GLU A 68 1.43 -16.36 7.33
CA GLU A 68 0.88 -17.23 8.38
C GLU A 68 0.07 -16.47 9.44
N ILE A 69 0.32 -15.16 9.61
CA ILE A 69 -0.48 -14.26 10.47
C ILE A 69 -1.27 -13.23 9.67
N GLY A 70 -1.46 -13.44 8.36
CA GLY A 70 -2.20 -12.55 7.48
C GLY A 70 -1.51 -11.21 7.19
N GLN A 71 -0.19 -11.12 7.41
CA GLN A 71 0.62 -9.96 7.04
C GLN A 71 1.30 -10.24 5.69
N THR A 72 0.73 -9.77 4.60
CA THR A 72 1.20 -10.05 3.24
C THR A 72 1.69 -8.78 2.53
N SER A 73 1.93 -8.88 1.22
CA SER A 73 2.25 -7.75 0.35
C SER A 73 1.32 -7.75 -0.86
N PRO A 74 1.13 -6.59 -1.53
CA PRO A 74 0.38 -6.53 -2.77
C PRO A 74 0.86 -7.54 -3.84
N GLU A 75 2.18 -7.69 -3.97
CA GLU A 75 2.79 -8.63 -4.92
C GLU A 75 2.48 -10.10 -4.55
N TYR A 76 2.59 -10.46 -3.27
CA TYR A 76 2.27 -11.80 -2.79
C TYR A 76 0.80 -12.16 -3.06
N ASP A 77 -0.12 -11.24 -2.77
CA ASP A 77 -1.55 -11.44 -2.98
C ASP A 77 -1.91 -11.54 -4.47
N GLU A 78 -1.28 -10.72 -5.32
CA GLU A 78 -1.46 -10.77 -6.79
C GLU A 78 -0.98 -12.10 -7.36
N ALA A 79 0.19 -12.58 -6.93
CA ALA A 79 0.72 -13.89 -7.34
C ALA A 79 -0.20 -15.05 -6.87
N ASN A 80 -0.69 -15.00 -5.63
CA ASN A 80 -1.54 -16.06 -5.09
C ASN A 80 -2.95 -16.08 -5.72
N THR A 81 -3.47 -14.92 -6.09
CA THR A 81 -4.73 -14.82 -6.86
C THR A 81 -4.60 -15.46 -8.24
N ASN A 82 -3.49 -15.21 -8.94
CA ASN A 82 -3.24 -15.78 -10.26
C ASN A 82 -3.07 -17.31 -10.25
N LEU A 83 -2.51 -17.88 -9.17
CA LEU A 83 -2.41 -19.34 -9.00
C LEU A 83 -3.78 -20.00 -8.76
N SER A 84 -4.72 -19.27 -8.16
CA SER A 84 -6.07 -19.75 -7.86
C SER A 84 -6.99 -19.72 -9.09
N ASN A 85 -6.62 -18.97 -10.13
CA ASN A 85 -7.30 -18.94 -11.44
C ASN A 85 -6.41 -19.59 -12.51
N PRO A 86 -6.34 -20.93 -12.58
CA PRO A 86 -5.82 -21.57 -13.77
C PRO A 86 -6.79 -21.27 -14.92
N SER A 87 -6.44 -20.29 -15.75
CA SER A 87 -7.03 -20.18 -17.09
C SER A 87 -6.60 -21.43 -17.85
N ALA A 88 -7.41 -22.49 -17.71
CA ALA A 88 -7.38 -23.63 -18.59
C ALA A 88 -7.96 -23.18 -19.94
N GLY A 89 -7.13 -23.14 -20.97
CA GLY A 89 -7.51 -22.80 -22.34
C GLY A 89 -6.33 -22.32 -23.16
#